data_AF-A0AA43GN95-F1
#
_entry.id   AF-A0AA43GN95-F1
#
_cell.length_a   1.000
_cell.length_b   1.000
_cell.length_c   1.000
_cell.angle_alpha   90.00
_cell.angle_beta   90.00
_cell.angle_gamma   90.00
#
_symmetry.space_group_name_H-M   'P 1'
#
loop_
_entity.id
_entity.type
_entity.pdbx_description
1 polymer ?
#
loop_
_entity_poly.entity_id
_entity_poly.type
_entity_poly.pdbx_seq_one_letter_code
_entity_poly.pdbx_strand_id
1 'polypeptide(L)'
;MKINNIDNFLQRYAAGERDFSQIDLSRANLDGVILHQVNLSGANLSKANLNRAHLEDANLSNADLSTTYLTSANLEGANLQGANLHKADLDRANLRDANLTNANVEGANFRNAILPDGTVSD
;
A
#
# COMPACT_ATOMS: atom_id res chain seq x y z
N MET A 1 -18.99 6.91 21.81
CA MET A 1 -17.66 6.30 21.53
C MET A 1 -17.03 7.11 20.41
N LYS A 2 -15.84 7.70 20.58
CA LYS A 2 -15.14 8.32 19.45
C LYS A 2 -14.62 7.18 18.58
N ILE A 3 -15.19 7.01 17.39
CA ILE A 3 -14.63 6.14 16.36
C ILE A 3 -13.24 6.71 16.06
N ASN A 4 -12.19 5.90 16.21
CA ASN A 4 -10.84 6.37 15.89
C ASN A 4 -10.71 6.52 14.36
N ASN A 5 -9.71 7.26 13.88
CA ASN A 5 -9.57 7.58 12.46
C ASN A 5 -9.56 6.32 11.54
N ILE A 6 -8.98 5.22 12.02
CA ILE A 6 -8.90 3.95 11.29
C ILE A 6 -10.28 3.28 11.21
N ASP A 7 -11.00 3.20 12.32
CA ASP A 7 -12.34 2.62 12.35
C ASP A 7 -13.29 3.39 11.42
N ASN A 8 -13.15 4.73 11.34
CA ASN A 8 -13.95 5.54 10.43
C ASN A 8 -13.62 5.26 8.97
N PHE A 9 -12.32 5.19 8.64
CA PHE A 9 -11.84 4.81 7.32
C PHE A 9 -12.39 3.44 6.88
N LEU A 10 -12.26 2.41 7.73
CA LEU A 10 -12.71 1.07 7.40
C LEU A 10 -14.24 0.98 7.28
N GLN A 11 -14.99 1.71 8.11
CA GLN A 11 -16.45 1.79 7.98
C GLN A 11 -16.88 2.44 6.66
N ARG A 12 -16.23 3.53 6.26
CA ARG A 12 -16.48 4.20 4.98
C ARG A 12 -16.16 3.28 3.81
N TYR A 13 -15.03 2.58 3.86
CA TYR A 13 -14.68 1.59 2.83
C TYR A 13 -15.72 0.46 2.74
N ALA A 14 -16.15 -0.06 3.88
CA ALA A 14 -17.20 -1.08 3.96
C ALA A 14 -18.57 -0.57 3.46
N ALA A 15 -18.84 0.73 3.60
CA ALA A 15 -20.03 1.38 3.05
C ALA A 15 -19.96 1.63 1.53
N GLY A 16 -18.88 1.21 0.86
CA GLY A 16 -18.70 1.32 -0.59
C GLY A 16 -17.92 2.55 -1.03
N GLU A 17 -17.47 3.40 -0.10
CA GLU A 17 -16.57 4.50 -0.45
C GLU A 17 -15.23 3.93 -0.92
N ARG A 18 -14.66 4.53 -1.96
CA ARG A 18 -13.37 4.12 -2.54
C ARG A 18 -12.37 5.26 -2.61
N ASP A 19 -12.82 6.51 -2.52
CA ASP A 19 -11.93 7.66 -2.58
C ASP A 19 -11.48 8.09 -1.18
N PHE A 20 -10.22 7.78 -0.89
CA PHE A 20 -9.51 8.20 0.30
C PHE A 20 -8.19 8.87 -0.09
N SER A 21 -8.17 9.53 -1.24
CA SER A 21 -7.01 10.31 -1.66
C SER A 21 -6.59 11.32 -0.58
N GLN A 22 -5.28 11.50 -0.41
CA GLN A 22 -4.68 12.39 0.59
C GLN A 22 -4.99 12.08 2.06
N ILE A 23 -5.62 10.93 2.38
CA ILE A 23 -5.90 10.57 3.77
C ILE A 23 -4.61 10.40 4.57
N ASP A 24 -4.63 10.82 5.84
CA ASP A 24 -3.56 10.51 6.78
C ASP A 24 -3.89 9.21 7.52
N LEU A 25 -3.16 8.16 7.14
CA LEU A 25 -3.13 6.84 7.76
C LEU A 25 -1.71 6.52 8.25
N SER A 26 -0.90 7.55 8.53
CA SER A 26 0.45 7.35 9.02
C SER A 26 0.44 6.57 10.33
N ARG A 27 1.34 5.59 10.44
CA ARG A 27 1.44 4.67 11.59
C ARG A 27 0.17 3.85 11.87
N ALA A 28 -0.81 3.84 10.97
CA ALA A 28 -2.02 3.05 11.14
C ALA A 28 -1.69 1.55 11.16
N ASN A 29 -2.46 0.78 11.95
CA ASN A 29 -2.43 -0.67 11.87
C ASN A 29 -3.54 -1.14 10.93
N LEU A 30 -3.14 -1.58 9.74
CA LEU A 30 -3.97 -2.04 8.63
C LEU A 30 -3.52 -3.44 8.20
N ASP A 31 -3.06 -4.25 9.15
CA ASP A 31 -2.65 -5.63 8.90
C ASP A 31 -3.83 -6.46 8.37
N GLY A 32 -3.62 -7.16 7.26
CA GLY A 32 -4.59 -8.08 6.69
C GLY A 32 -5.87 -7.42 6.15
N VAL A 33 -5.91 -6.10 6.03
CA VAL A 33 -7.12 -5.40 5.54
C VAL A 33 -7.39 -5.75 4.08
N ILE A 34 -8.68 -5.69 3.72
CA ILE A 34 -9.15 -5.87 2.35
C ILE A 34 -9.52 -4.51 1.79
N LEU A 35 -8.75 -4.03 0.83
CA LEU A 35 -8.84 -2.68 0.24
C LEU A 35 -8.72 -2.71 -1.30
N HIS A 36 -9.31 -3.72 -1.95
CA HIS A 36 -9.30 -3.84 -3.42
C HIS A 36 -9.82 -2.55 -4.08
N GLN A 37 -9.13 -2.11 -5.13
CA GLN A 37 -9.51 -0.94 -5.96
C GLN A 37 -9.69 0.37 -5.18
N VAL A 38 -9.12 0.48 -3.97
CA VAL A 38 -9.18 1.72 -3.19
C VAL A 38 -8.34 2.81 -3.86
N ASN A 39 -8.82 4.05 -3.85
CA ASN A 39 -8.02 5.21 -4.19
C ASN A 39 -7.40 5.79 -2.92
N LEU A 40 -6.10 5.57 -2.77
CA LEU A 40 -5.22 6.12 -1.73
C LEU A 40 -4.16 7.05 -2.35
N SER A 41 -4.46 7.68 -3.50
CA SER A 41 -3.50 8.55 -4.18
C SER A 41 -3.07 9.72 -3.30
N GLY A 42 -1.76 9.88 -3.16
CA GLY A 42 -1.09 10.82 -2.26
C GLY A 42 -1.48 10.71 -0.79
N ALA A 43 -2.03 9.57 -0.36
CA ALA A 43 -2.22 9.29 1.06
C ALA A 43 -0.88 9.27 1.80
N ASN A 44 -0.90 9.68 3.07
CA ASN A 44 0.21 9.46 3.98
C ASN A 44 0.03 8.11 4.66
N LEU A 45 0.81 7.11 4.23
CA LEU A 45 0.86 5.76 4.78
C LEU A 45 2.21 5.48 5.45
N SER A 46 3.01 6.53 5.72
CA SER A 46 4.34 6.38 6.29
C SER A 46 4.28 5.64 7.62
N LYS A 47 5.16 4.65 7.78
CA LYS A 47 5.23 3.78 8.98
C LYS A 47 3.96 2.97 9.27
N ALA A 48 2.99 2.93 8.37
CA ALA A 48 1.80 2.10 8.54
C ALA A 48 2.19 0.61 8.50
N ASN A 49 1.40 -0.21 9.19
CA ASN A 49 1.46 -1.65 9.05
C ASN A 49 0.40 -2.10 8.05
N LEU A 50 0.81 -2.44 6.84
CA LEU A 50 0.00 -3.02 5.75
C LEU A 50 0.43 -4.47 5.45
N ASN A 51 1.06 -5.15 6.41
CA ASN A 51 1.42 -6.55 6.25
C ASN A 51 0.18 -7.36 5.88
N ARG A 52 0.30 -8.27 4.90
CA ARG A 52 -0.80 -9.11 4.40
C ARG A 52 -2.01 -8.34 3.85
N ALA A 53 -1.91 -7.03 3.63
CA ALA A 53 -3.02 -6.25 3.08
C ALA A 53 -3.30 -6.66 1.63
N HIS A 54 -4.59 -6.61 1.26
CA HIS A 54 -5.08 -6.86 -0.09
C HIS A 54 -5.40 -5.54 -0.78
N LEU A 55 -4.47 -5.08 -1.61
CA LEU A 55 -4.44 -3.79 -2.32
C LEU A 55 -4.44 -4.00 -3.84
N GLU A 56 -5.03 -5.09 -4.31
CA GLU A 56 -5.17 -5.40 -5.73
C GLU A 56 -5.86 -4.23 -6.46
N ASP A 57 -5.29 -3.80 -7.58
CA ASP A 57 -5.73 -2.66 -8.39
C ASP A 57 -5.87 -1.32 -7.62
N ALA A 58 -5.28 -1.18 -6.43
CA ALA A 58 -5.35 0.05 -5.65
C ALA A 58 -4.58 1.19 -6.35
N ASN A 59 -5.12 2.41 -6.27
CA ASN A 59 -4.38 3.61 -6.68
C ASN A 59 -3.60 4.17 -5.48
N LEU A 60 -2.29 3.94 -5.47
CA LEU A 60 -1.32 4.46 -4.49
C LEU A 60 -0.38 5.50 -5.12
N SER A 61 -0.78 6.09 -6.25
CA SER A 61 0.07 7.06 -6.96
C SER A 61 0.41 8.25 -6.07
N ASN A 62 1.68 8.64 -6.06
CA ASN A 62 2.24 9.71 -5.23
C ASN A 62 2.06 9.54 -3.70
N ALA A 63 1.64 8.36 -3.21
CA ALA A 63 1.48 8.11 -1.79
C ALA A 63 2.84 8.08 -1.06
N ASP A 64 2.85 8.51 0.19
CA ASP A 64 4.02 8.32 1.07
C ASP A 64 3.92 6.97 1.77
N LEU A 65 4.68 5.99 1.28
CA LEU A 65 4.83 4.65 1.82
C LEU A 65 6.21 4.47 2.48
N SER A 66 6.85 5.58 2.90
CA SER A 66 8.17 5.50 3.50
C SER A 66 8.14 4.72 4.82
N THR A 67 9.06 3.78 4.98
CA THR A 67 9.18 2.91 6.16
C THR A 67 7.90 2.10 6.49
N THR A 68 7.03 1.90 5.51
CA THR A 68 5.79 1.12 5.64
C THR A 68 6.10 -0.39 5.62
N TYR A 69 5.37 -1.15 6.44
CA TYR A 69 5.45 -2.61 6.43
C TYR A 69 4.42 -3.16 5.44
N LEU A 70 4.88 -3.87 4.42
CA LEU A 70 4.08 -4.46 3.33
C LEU A 70 4.44 -5.95 3.16
N THR A 71 4.96 -6.61 4.19
CA THR A 71 5.36 -8.02 4.14
C THR A 71 4.15 -8.87 3.74
N SER A 72 4.31 -9.67 2.69
CA SER A 72 3.26 -10.51 2.10
C SER A 72 1.99 -9.76 1.65
N ALA A 73 2.05 -8.44 1.41
CA ALA A 73 0.92 -7.70 0.87
C ALA A 73 0.67 -8.08 -0.60
N ASN A 74 -0.60 -8.07 -1.03
CA ASN A 74 -0.97 -8.22 -2.43
C ASN A 74 -1.19 -6.84 -3.06
N LEU A 75 -0.28 -6.43 -3.94
CA LEU A 75 -0.27 -5.18 -4.70
C LEU A 75 -0.40 -5.45 -6.21
N GLU A 76 -0.94 -6.61 -6.59
CA GLU A 76 -1.13 -6.97 -7.99
C GLU A 76 -1.96 -5.90 -8.72
N GLY A 77 -1.44 -5.40 -9.84
CA GLY A 77 -2.06 -4.32 -10.63
C GLY A 77 -2.07 -2.94 -9.96
N ALA A 78 -1.51 -2.78 -8.76
CA ALA A 78 -1.55 -1.51 -8.04
C ALA A 78 -0.80 -0.40 -8.79
N ASN A 79 -1.36 0.81 -8.80
CA ASN A 79 -0.69 1.99 -9.33
C ASN A 79 0.17 2.65 -8.24
N LEU A 80 1.49 2.46 -8.29
CA LEU A 80 2.48 3.05 -7.38
C LEU A 80 3.28 4.18 -8.06
N GLN A 81 2.77 4.75 -9.16
CA GLN A 81 3.47 5.79 -9.91
C GLN A 81 3.83 6.98 -8.99
N GLY A 82 5.12 7.32 -8.93
CA GLY A 82 5.62 8.43 -8.09
C GLY A 82 5.51 8.20 -6.58
N ALA A 83 5.13 7.01 -6.13
CA ALA A 83 5.03 6.71 -4.70
C ALA A 83 6.42 6.72 -4.03
N ASN A 84 6.45 7.13 -2.77
CA ASN A 84 7.67 7.09 -1.96
C ASN A 84 7.73 5.78 -1.17
N LEU A 85 8.49 4.80 -1.63
CA LEU A 85 8.72 3.50 -0.97
C LEU A 85 10.04 3.47 -0.18
N HIS A 86 10.63 4.64 0.14
CA HIS A 86 11.93 4.70 0.82
C HIS A 86 11.91 3.86 2.11
N LYS A 87 12.78 2.85 2.18
CA LYS A 87 12.88 1.90 3.31
C LYS A 87 11.59 1.13 3.62
N ALA A 88 10.66 0.98 2.68
CA ALA A 88 9.51 0.11 2.83
C ALA A 88 9.94 -1.36 2.87
N ASP A 89 9.24 -2.19 3.65
CA ASP A 89 9.47 -3.63 3.71
C ASP A 89 8.44 -4.38 2.87
N LEU A 90 8.82 -4.82 1.67
CA LEU A 90 7.98 -5.58 0.75
C LEU A 90 8.41 -7.05 0.67
N ASP A 91 9.03 -7.61 1.72
CA ASP A 91 9.37 -9.04 1.74
C ASP A 91 8.14 -9.89 1.39
N ARG A 92 8.27 -10.74 0.36
CA ARG A 92 7.19 -11.63 -0.14
C ARG A 92 5.93 -10.92 -0.68
N ALA A 93 5.97 -9.61 -0.92
CA ALA A 93 4.84 -8.91 -1.52
C ALA A 93 4.62 -9.37 -2.97
N ASN A 94 3.37 -9.34 -3.43
CA ASN A 94 3.03 -9.56 -4.84
C ASN A 94 2.85 -8.21 -5.54
N LEU A 95 3.78 -7.81 -6.41
CA LEU A 95 3.71 -6.59 -7.21
C LEU A 95 3.48 -6.89 -8.70
N ARG A 96 3.04 -8.10 -9.07
CA ARG A 96 2.77 -8.44 -10.48
C ARG A 96 1.89 -7.37 -11.12
N ASP A 97 2.27 -6.91 -12.31
CA ASP A 97 1.57 -5.86 -13.07
C ASP A 97 1.45 -4.49 -12.36
N ALA A 98 2.12 -4.27 -11.22
CA ALA A 98 2.11 -3.00 -10.54
C ALA A 98 2.92 -1.93 -11.29
N ASN A 99 2.43 -0.69 -11.33
CA ASN A 99 3.13 0.42 -11.96
C ASN A 99 4.06 1.13 -10.96
N LEU A 100 5.37 0.87 -11.04
CA LEU A 100 6.41 1.54 -10.23
C LEU A 100 7.08 2.73 -10.93
N THR A 101 6.52 3.26 -12.02
CA THR A 101 7.12 4.37 -12.78
C THR A 101 7.38 5.58 -11.86
N ASN A 102 8.62 6.05 -11.81
CA ASN A 102 9.08 7.16 -10.96
C ASN A 102 8.93 6.94 -9.44
N ALA A 103 8.66 5.71 -8.97
CA ALA A 103 8.62 5.43 -7.54
C ALA A 103 10.02 5.55 -6.90
N ASN A 104 10.11 6.13 -5.71
CA ASN A 104 11.35 6.12 -4.94
C ASN A 104 11.47 4.80 -4.18
N VAL A 105 12.30 3.89 -4.65
CA VAL A 105 12.53 2.56 -4.05
C VAL A 105 13.83 2.46 -3.26
N GLU A 106 14.49 3.58 -2.96
CA GLU A 106 15.76 3.58 -2.25
C GLU A 106 15.63 2.90 -0.87
N GLY A 107 16.41 1.84 -0.64
CA GLY A 107 16.42 1.10 0.61
C GLY A 107 15.18 0.23 0.86
N ALA A 108 14.25 0.15 -0.10
CA ALA A 108 13.12 -0.77 0.00
C ALA A 108 13.60 -2.23 -0.05
N ASN A 109 12.99 -3.09 0.77
CA ASN A 109 13.28 -4.51 0.79
C ASN A 109 12.30 -5.26 -0.13
N PHE A 110 12.78 -5.81 -1.24
CA PHE A 110 11.96 -6.62 -2.16
C PHE A 110 12.24 -8.12 -2.06
N ARG A 111 12.91 -8.59 -1.01
CA ARG A 111 13.30 -10.00 -0.90
C ARG A 111 12.09 -10.93 -1.08
N ASN A 112 12.22 -11.96 -1.90
CA ASN A 112 11.14 -12.91 -2.22
C ASN A 112 9.86 -12.29 -2.83
N ALA A 113 9.87 -11.00 -3.21
CA ALA A 113 8.70 -10.36 -3.79
C ALA A 113 8.51 -10.82 -5.24
N ILE A 114 7.26 -10.89 -5.69
CA ILE A 114 6.95 -10.98 -7.12
C ILE A 114 7.02 -9.57 -7.68
N LEU A 115 7.89 -9.31 -8.64
CA LEU A 115 8.11 -8.01 -9.27
C LEU A 115 7.05 -7.71 -10.34
N PRO A 116 6.95 -6.45 -10.82
CA PRO A 116 5.99 -6.06 -11.86
C PRO A 116 5.96 -6.94 -13.11
N ASP A 117 7.11 -7.47 -13.54
CA ASP A 117 7.23 -8.37 -14.68
C ASP A 117 6.89 -9.84 -14.37
N GLY A 118 6.47 -10.13 -13.14
CA GLY A 118 6.12 -11.46 -12.65
C GLY A 118 7.30 -12.32 -12.20
N THR A 119 8.54 -11.83 -12.29
CA THR A 119 9.72 -12.52 -11.75
C THR A 119 9.75 -12.45 -10.22
N VAL A 120 10.49 -13.34 -9.57
CA VAL A 120 10.67 -13.30 -8.11
C VAL A 120 12.04 -12.68 -7.82
N SER A 121 12.09 -11.70 -6.93
CA SER A 121 13.34 -11.14 -6.41
C SER A 121 13.98 -12.10 -5.41
N ASP A 122 15.29 -12.29 -5.52
CA ASP A 122 16.10 -13.09 -4.58
C ASP A 122 16.24 -12.43 -3.19
#